data_AF-A0A382D5P5-F1
#
_entry.id   AF-A0A382D5P5-F1
#
_cell.length_a   1.000
_cell.length_b   1.000
_cell.length_c   1.000
_cell.angle_alpha   90.00
_cell.angle_beta   90.00
_cell.angle_gamma   90.00
#
_symmetry.space_group_name_H-M   'P 1'
#
loop_
_entity.id
_entity.type
_entity.pdbx_description
1 polymer ?
#
loop_
_entity_poly.entity_id
_entity_poly.type
_entity_poly.pdbx_seq_one_letter_code
_entity_poly.pdbx_strand_id
1 'polypeptide(L)'
;MPPMNQIVVQTVLLPPERRDENTLKQAQNLLTKALAPVNKNLSDKDYLIGDFSAADLMLGHACFMANRLGCVTDDMPHIREYVSKISSRPAFKKSIELK
;
A
#
# COMPACT_ATOMS: atom_id res chain seq x y z
N MET A 1 8.81 3.93 -1.85
CA MET A 1 9.00 3.13 -0.61
C MET A 1 9.98 1.99 -0.91
N PRO A 2 11.16 1.93 -0.25
CA PRO A 2 12.19 0.93 -0.58
C PRO A 2 11.70 -0.54 -0.55
N PRO A 3 10.89 -1.00 0.44
CA PRO A 3 10.41 -2.38 0.44
C PRO A 3 9.50 -2.73 -0.74
N MET A 4 8.65 -1.78 -1.17
CA MET A 4 7.74 -1.97 -2.29
C MET A 4 8.48 -2.20 -3.62
N ASN A 5 9.54 -1.44 -3.85
CA ASN A 5 10.38 -1.61 -5.05
C ASN A 5 10.96 -3.01 -5.11
N GLN A 6 11.42 -3.52 -3.96
CA GLN A 6 12.00 -4.87 -3.89
C GLN A 6 10.95 -5.95 -4.17
N ILE A 7 9.73 -5.81 -3.67
CA ILE A 7 8.63 -6.72 -4.01
C ILE A 7 8.40 -6.74 -5.52
N VAL A 8 8.31 -5.58 -6.17
CA VAL A 8 8.10 -5.48 -7.63
C VAL A 8 9.28 -6.11 -8.40
N VAL A 9 10.51 -5.84 -7.99
CA VAL A 9 11.70 -6.46 -8.59
C VAL A 9 11.62 -7.98 -8.50
N GLN A 10 11.30 -8.52 -7.33
CA GLN A 10 11.28 -9.96 -7.07
C GLN A 10 10.05 -10.69 -7.63
N THR A 11 8.99 -9.97 -8.02
CA THR A 11 7.73 -10.61 -8.49
C THR A 11 7.40 -10.32 -9.95
N VAL A 12 7.81 -9.17 -10.47
CA VAL A 12 7.44 -8.69 -11.81
C VAL A 12 8.67 -8.57 -12.71
N LEU A 13 9.75 -7.92 -12.26
CA LEU A 13 10.86 -7.56 -13.13
C LEU A 13 11.88 -8.69 -13.32
N LEU A 14 12.20 -9.44 -12.26
CA LEU A 14 13.14 -10.54 -12.36
C LEU A 14 12.48 -11.79 -12.95
N PRO A 15 13.17 -12.48 -13.87
CA PRO A 15 12.72 -13.80 -14.31
C PRO A 15 12.80 -14.79 -13.13
N PRO A 16 11.96 -15.84 -13.12
CA PRO A 16 11.81 -16.74 -11.97
C PRO A 16 13.11 -17.25 -11.37
N GLU A 17 14.07 -17.62 -12.21
CA GLU A 17 15.38 -18.16 -11.84
C GLU A 17 16.32 -17.17 -11.15
N ARG A 18 16.02 -15.87 -11.20
CA ARG A 18 16.79 -14.82 -10.52
C ARG A 18 16.10 -14.27 -9.28
N ARG A 19 14.91 -14.77 -8.94
CA ARG A 19 14.17 -14.31 -7.77
C ARG A 19 14.80 -14.88 -6.50
N ASP A 20 14.78 -14.09 -5.46
CA ASP A 20 15.22 -14.46 -4.12
C ASP A 20 14.03 -14.37 -3.15
N GLU A 21 13.56 -15.54 -2.70
CA GLU A 21 12.44 -15.66 -1.77
C GLU A 21 12.71 -15.03 -0.41
N ASN A 22 13.95 -15.09 0.09
CA ASN A 22 14.29 -14.48 1.38
C ASN A 22 14.19 -12.96 1.28
N THR A 23 14.73 -12.41 0.19
CA THR A 23 14.66 -10.98 -0.09
C THR A 23 13.22 -10.51 -0.30
N LEU A 24 12.40 -11.28 -1.01
CA LEU A 24 10.96 -11.00 -1.16
C LEU A 24 10.23 -11.01 0.19
N LYS A 25 10.42 -12.06 0.98
CA LYS A 25 9.77 -12.21 2.30
C LYS A 25 10.17 -11.10 3.26
N GLN A 26 11.46 -10.72 3.28
CA GLN A 26 11.93 -9.59 4.08
C GLN A 26 11.24 -8.29 3.67
N ALA A 27 11.15 -8.02 2.37
CA ALA A 27 10.50 -6.82 1.85
C ALA A 27 9.00 -6.77 2.18
N GLN A 28 8.28 -7.89 2.03
CA GLN A 28 6.87 -8.01 2.41
C GLN A 28 6.69 -7.75 3.92
N ASN A 29 7.49 -8.41 4.77
CA ASN A 29 7.43 -8.23 6.21
C ASN A 29 7.69 -6.78 6.64
N LEU A 30 8.68 -6.11 6.04
CA LEU A 30 8.98 -4.71 6.33
C LEU A 30 7.84 -3.79 5.89
N LEU A 31 7.26 -4.04 4.71
CA LEU A 31 6.13 -3.26 4.23
C LEU A 31 4.90 -3.44 5.14
N THR A 32 4.53 -4.68 5.48
CA THR A 32 3.42 -4.96 6.41
C THR A 32 3.64 -4.30 7.76
N LYS A 33 4.85 -4.40 8.34
CA LYS A 33 5.15 -3.72 9.62
C LYS A 33 5.04 -2.21 9.54
N ALA A 34 5.43 -1.59 8.42
CA ALA A 34 5.33 -0.15 8.22
C ALA A 34 3.86 0.35 8.15
N LEU A 35 2.91 -0.52 7.83
CA LEU A 35 1.49 -0.18 7.75
C LEU A 35 0.81 -0.18 9.12
N ALA A 36 1.31 -0.92 10.11
CA ALA A 36 0.72 -0.99 11.44
C ALA A 36 0.45 0.40 12.09
N PRO A 37 1.39 1.36 12.13
CA PRO A 37 1.12 2.69 12.68
C PRO A 37 0.09 3.48 11.86
N VAL A 38 0.03 3.28 10.54
CA VAL A 38 -0.94 3.94 9.66
C VAL A 38 -2.34 3.41 9.95
N ASN A 39 -2.50 2.08 10.08
CA ASN A 39 -3.76 1.46 10.46
C ASN A 39 -4.25 1.96 11.82
N LYS A 40 -3.35 2.06 12.79
CA LYS A 40 -3.67 2.62 14.11
C LYS A 40 -4.10 4.09 14.02
N ASN A 41 -3.44 4.91 13.21
CA ASN A 41 -3.81 6.32 13.06
C ASN A 41 -5.19 6.52 12.42
N LEU A 42 -5.61 5.58 11.58
CA LEU A 42 -6.90 5.59 10.88
C LEU A 42 -8.05 4.99 11.70
N SER A 43 -7.82 4.52 12.93
CA SER A 43 -8.87 3.84 13.71
C SER A 43 -10.06 4.74 14.04
N ASP A 44 -9.85 6.05 14.07
CA ASP A 44 -10.82 7.08 14.44
C ASP A 44 -10.96 8.18 13.36
N LYS A 45 -10.43 7.95 12.15
CA LYS A 45 -10.39 8.97 11.08
C LYS A 45 -10.73 8.38 9.72
N ASP A 46 -11.43 9.17 8.91
CA ASP A 46 -11.72 8.81 7.52
C ASP A 46 -10.50 8.94 6.60
N TYR A 47 -9.64 9.92 6.88
CA TYR A 47 -8.40 10.21 6.17
C TYR A 47 -7.24 10.42 7.15
N LEU A 48 -6.01 10.52 6.65
CA LEU A 48 -4.81 10.50 7.51
C LEU A 48 -4.79 11.58 8.59
N ILE A 49 -5.41 12.73 8.33
CA ILE A 49 -5.52 13.85 9.27
C ILE A 49 -6.97 14.19 9.62
N GLY A 50 -7.92 13.27 9.39
CA GLY A 50 -9.36 13.48 9.55
C GLY A 50 -10.02 13.78 8.21
N ASP A 51 -9.65 14.90 7.60
CA ASP A 51 -10.14 15.32 6.27
C ASP A 51 -9.17 14.95 5.14
N PHE A 52 -9.72 14.81 3.93
CA PHE A 52 -8.90 14.54 2.74
C PHE A 52 -7.93 15.70 2.48
N SER A 53 -6.66 15.37 2.32
CA SER A 53 -5.58 16.35 2.21
C SER A 53 -4.46 15.89 1.29
N ALA A 54 -3.42 16.73 1.15
CA ALA A 54 -2.21 16.37 0.43
C ALA A 54 -1.49 15.13 1.04
N ALA A 55 -1.66 14.87 2.35
CA ALA A 55 -1.12 13.67 2.96
C ALA A 55 -1.67 12.39 2.31
N ASP A 56 -2.96 12.41 1.94
CA ASP A 56 -3.65 11.28 1.31
C ASP A 56 -3.25 11.08 -0.15
N LEU A 57 -2.77 12.13 -0.82
CA LEU A 57 -2.17 11.99 -2.15
C LEU A 57 -0.83 11.25 -2.08
N MET A 58 0.01 11.61 -1.10
CA MET A 58 1.34 11.02 -0.94
C MET A 58 1.27 9.58 -0.43
N LEU A 59 0.56 9.36 0.69
CA LEU A 59 0.55 8.07 1.37
C LEU A 59 -0.62 7.19 0.93
N GLY A 60 -1.73 7.76 0.46
CA GLY A 60 -2.89 6.98 0.00
C GLY A 60 -2.59 6.07 -1.18
N HIS A 61 -1.85 6.56 -2.18
CA HIS A 61 -1.38 5.69 -3.28
C HIS A 61 -0.47 4.57 -2.76
N ALA A 62 0.36 4.89 -1.78
CA ALA A 62 1.30 3.94 -1.19
C ALA A 62 0.57 2.83 -0.41
N CYS A 63 -0.48 3.16 0.35
CA CYS A 63 -1.37 2.20 1.00
C CYS A 63 -2.16 1.36 -0.02
N PHE A 64 -2.67 1.98 -1.09
CA PHE A 64 -3.34 1.28 -2.18
C PHE A 64 -2.44 0.23 -2.82
N MET A 65 -1.20 0.59 -3.15
CA MET A 65 -0.23 -0.33 -3.73
C MET A 65 0.18 -1.44 -2.75
N ALA A 66 0.37 -1.12 -1.48
CA ALA A 66 0.67 -2.13 -0.47
C ALA A 66 -0.46 -3.15 -0.30
N ASN A 67 -1.72 -2.71 -0.40
CA ASN A 67 -2.89 -3.59 -0.43
C ASN A 67 -2.87 -4.52 -1.65
N ARG A 68 -2.60 -3.97 -2.85
CA ARG A 68 -2.53 -4.75 -4.09
C ARG A 68 -1.37 -5.76 -4.10
N LEU A 69 -0.30 -5.48 -3.38
CA LEU A 69 0.85 -6.39 -3.19
C LEU A 69 0.63 -7.41 -2.05
N GLY A 70 -0.57 -7.47 -1.47
CA GLY A 70 -0.90 -8.46 -0.43
C GLY A 70 -0.26 -8.18 0.93
N CYS A 71 0.26 -6.98 1.16
CA CYS A 71 0.94 -6.62 2.42
C CYS A 71 0.00 -6.03 3.48
N VAL A 72 -1.26 -5.73 3.11
CA VAL A 72 -2.34 -5.37 4.05
C VAL A 72 -3.03 -6.66 4.50
N THR A 73 -2.83 -7.00 5.77
CA THR A 73 -3.33 -8.24 6.40
C THR A 73 -4.72 -8.04 7.02
N ASP A 74 -5.41 -9.12 7.40
CA ASP A 74 -6.83 -9.08 7.84
C ASP A 74 -7.05 -8.31 9.16
N ASP A 75 -6.00 -8.19 9.96
CA ASP A 75 -5.91 -7.37 11.17
C ASP A 75 -5.75 -5.85 10.90
N MET A 76 -5.73 -5.42 9.63
CA MET A 76 -5.64 -4.01 9.23
C MET A 76 -6.93 -3.48 8.58
N PRO A 77 -8.10 -3.51 9.28
CA PRO A 77 -9.38 -3.13 8.68
C PRO A 77 -9.44 -1.64 8.31
N HIS A 78 -8.81 -0.76 9.10
CA HIS A 78 -8.86 0.69 8.88
C HIS A 78 -8.11 1.10 7.60
N ILE A 79 -7.00 0.43 7.28
CA ILE A 79 -6.32 0.64 5.98
C ILE A 79 -7.19 0.15 4.83
N ARG A 80 -7.86 -1.00 4.94
CA ARG A 80 -8.74 -1.48 3.85
C ARG A 80 -9.86 -0.50 3.58
N GLU A 81 -10.50 0.00 4.64
CA GLU A 81 -11.55 1.00 4.52
C GLU A 81 -11.01 2.30 3.89
N TYR A 82 -9.86 2.79 4.37
CA TYR A 82 -9.18 3.95 3.81
C TYR A 82 -8.83 3.78 2.33
N VAL A 83 -8.28 2.63 1.94
CA VAL A 83 -7.94 2.31 0.55
C VAL A 83 -9.21 2.26 -0.32
N SER A 84 -10.32 1.71 0.20
CA SER A 84 -11.62 1.73 -0.47
C SER A 84 -12.09 3.17 -0.72
N LYS A 85 -12.02 4.04 0.30
CA LYS A 85 -12.36 5.47 0.19
C LYS A 85 -11.49 6.17 -0.86
N ILE A 86 -10.17 6.03 -0.81
CA ILE A 86 -9.24 6.65 -1.76
C ILE A 86 -9.48 6.16 -3.19
N SER A 87 -9.57 4.84 -3.40
CA SER A 87 -9.74 4.25 -4.72
C SER A 87 -11.12 4.49 -5.35
N SER A 88 -12.12 4.85 -4.55
CA SER A 88 -13.44 5.26 -5.05
C SER A 88 -13.44 6.63 -5.73
N ARG A 89 -12.45 7.49 -5.43
CA ARG A 89 -12.41 8.89 -5.87
C ARG A 89 -12.21 8.99 -7.40
N PRO A 90 -13.01 9.80 -8.13
CA PRO A 90 -12.90 9.91 -9.59
C PRO A 90 -11.49 10.28 -10.08
N ALA A 91 -10.82 11.22 -9.42
CA ALA A 91 -9.45 11.62 -9.78
C ALA A 91 -8.44 10.49 -9.60
N PHE A 92 -8.59 9.66 -8.54
CA PHE A 92 -7.74 8.52 -8.30
C PHE A 92 -7.95 7.44 -9.38
N LYS A 93 -9.20 7.10 -9.68
CA LYS A 93 -9.54 6.14 -10.75
C LYS A 93 -8.92 6.55 -12.07
N LYS A 94 -9.12 7.82 -12.46
CA LYS A 94 -8.50 8.40 -13.64
C LYS A 94 -6.98 8.25 -13.62
N SER A 95 -6.32 8.52 -12.49
CA SER A 95 -4.86 8.41 -12.37
C SER A 95 -4.31 6.98 -12.56
N ILE A 96 -5.06 5.96 -12.13
CA ILE A 96 -4.65 4.55 -12.25
C ILE A 96 -4.98 3.97 -13.63
N GLU A 97 -6.03 4.48 -14.28
CA GLU A 97 -6.47 4.03 -15.62
C GLU A 97 -5.71 4.68 -16.77
N LEU A 98 -4.98 5.78 -16.52
CA LEU A 98 -4.11 6.41 -17.52
C LEU A 98 -3.00 5.43 -17.92
N LYS A 99 -3.19 4.81 -19.09
CA LYS A 99 -2.19 4.06 -19.84
C LYS A 99 -1.31 5.01 -20.64
#